data_AF-A0A834WTS3-F1
#
_entry.id   AF-A0A834WTS3-F1
#
_cell.length_a   1.000
_cell.length_b   1.000
_cell.length_c   1.000
_cell.angle_alpha   90.00
_cell.angle_beta   90.00
_cell.angle_gamma   90.00
#
_symmetry.space_group_name_H-M   'P 1'
#
loop_
_entity.id
_entity.type
_entity.pdbx_description
1 polymer ?
#
loop_
_entity_poly.entity_id
_entity_poly.type
_entity_poly.pdbx_seq_one_letter_code
_entity_poly.pdbx_strand_id
1 'polypeptide(L)'
;MSRVSPEHEKGLNAFVDFAFAHTIVKGKIKCACSRCGFKRWHTREVVYDQLICTQFPQGYTIWTFHGESFILDASNTSNVAQDRITDIEPPPETNSASIPDDVSKQCNKYWKVDIIDEQGVVRDGRLKVLEVWSLPAGQRVVVPFNAEAQPVGNAACLLSGFLGIIVTEVNTFPISYRSWDKVPNSYKEAYFNSIKAKFCLDRDIDKHFVIKKLGKNWRNYQHLLTTDWSKRPR
;
A
#
# COMPACT_ATOMS: atom_id res chain seq x y z
N MET A 1 -0.87 10.95 -35.27
CA MET A 1 -1.68 9.74 -35.00
C MET A 1 -0.94 8.93 -33.94
N SER A 2 -1.50 8.79 -32.74
CA SER A 2 -0.78 8.30 -31.55
C SER A 2 -0.53 6.78 -31.62
N ARG A 3 0.71 6.37 -31.35
CA ARG A 3 1.19 4.97 -31.31
C ARG A 3 0.81 4.28 -30.00
N VAL A 4 -0.49 4.12 -29.73
CA VAL A 4 -0.95 3.29 -28.60
C VAL A 4 -1.26 1.90 -29.14
N SER A 5 -0.68 0.86 -28.54
CA SER A 5 -0.96 -0.50 -28.99
C SER A 5 -2.40 -0.90 -28.64
N PRO A 6 -3.10 -1.68 -29.48
CA PRO A 6 -4.46 -2.13 -29.20
C PRO A 6 -4.60 -2.86 -27.85
N GLU A 7 -3.56 -3.57 -27.41
CA GLU A 7 -3.52 -4.30 -26.14
C GLU A 7 -3.50 -3.33 -24.95
N HIS A 8 -2.73 -2.25 -25.05
CA HIS A 8 -2.69 -1.20 -24.03
C HIS A 8 -4.03 -0.48 -23.91
N GLU A 9 -4.68 -0.19 -25.04
CA GLU A 9 -6.01 0.41 -25.05
C GLU A 9 -7.07 -0.52 -24.43
N LYS A 10 -7.02 -1.82 -24.73
CA LYS A 10 -7.92 -2.82 -24.14
C LYS A 10 -7.75 -2.91 -22.63
N GLY A 11 -6.51 -2.99 -22.14
CA GLY A 11 -6.23 -3.05 -20.69
C GLY A 11 -6.66 -1.78 -19.96
N LEU A 12 -6.48 -0.61 -20.59
CA LEU A 12 -6.93 0.66 -20.04
C LEU A 12 -8.46 0.73 -19.94
N ASN A 13 -9.19 0.33 -20.98
CA ASN A 13 -10.65 0.29 -20.94
C ASN A 13 -11.16 -0.66 -19.86
N ALA A 14 -10.57 -1.85 -19.74
CA ALA A 14 -10.93 -2.81 -18.70
C ALA A 14 -10.74 -2.23 -17.29
N PHE A 15 -9.62 -1.53 -17.04
CA PHE A 15 -9.39 -0.83 -15.79
C PHE A 15 -10.46 0.24 -15.52
N VAL A 16 -10.74 1.10 -16.50
CA VAL A 16 -11.70 2.20 -16.32
C VAL A 16 -13.11 1.65 -16.06
N ASP A 17 -13.54 0.63 -16.80
CA ASP A 17 -14.83 -0.04 -16.57
C ASP A 17 -14.93 -0.63 -15.17
N PHE A 18 -13.93 -1.41 -14.79
CA PHE A 18 -13.88 -2.01 -13.47
C PHE A 18 -13.92 -0.95 -12.37
N ALA A 19 -13.08 0.08 -12.47
CA ALA A 19 -12.98 1.12 -11.47
C ALA A 19 -14.28 1.90 -11.26
N PHE A 20 -14.96 2.25 -12.35
CA PHE A 20 -16.24 2.95 -12.29
C PHE A 20 -17.39 2.05 -11.84
N ALA A 21 -17.31 0.74 -12.07
CA ALA A 21 -18.28 -0.20 -11.51
C ALA A 21 -18.15 -0.36 -9.99
N HIS A 22 -16.95 -0.24 -9.43
CA HIS A 22 -16.68 -0.65 -8.04
C HIS A 22 -16.35 0.50 -7.07
N THR A 23 -15.84 1.65 -7.54
CA THR A 23 -15.33 2.72 -6.66
C THR A 23 -15.82 4.11 -7.00
N ILE A 24 -16.91 4.22 -7.77
CA ILE A 24 -17.48 5.49 -8.18
C ILE A 24 -18.03 6.28 -6.99
N VAL A 25 -17.60 7.54 -6.89
CA VAL A 25 -18.12 8.50 -5.92
C VAL A 25 -18.46 9.79 -6.67
N LYS A 26 -19.75 10.14 -6.72
CA LYS A 26 -20.27 11.31 -7.48
C LYS A 26 -19.80 11.32 -8.94
N GLY A 27 -19.85 10.18 -9.62
CA GLY A 27 -19.45 10.10 -11.03
C GLY A 27 -17.94 10.15 -11.28
N LYS A 28 -17.12 9.97 -10.24
CA LYS A 28 -15.65 10.07 -10.32
C LYS A 28 -14.97 8.92 -9.60
N ILE A 29 -13.74 8.61 -10.02
CA ILE A 29 -12.84 7.66 -9.34
C ILE A 29 -11.50 8.34 -9.04
N LYS A 30 -10.69 7.76 -8.16
CA LYS A 30 -9.30 8.17 -7.99
C LYS A 30 -8.52 7.87 -9.28
N CYS A 31 -7.69 8.80 -9.75
CA CYS A 31 -6.89 8.57 -10.94
C CYS A 31 -5.62 7.78 -10.61
N ALA A 32 -5.44 6.66 -11.29
CA ALA A 32 -4.32 5.74 -11.12
C ALA A 32 -3.03 6.17 -11.83
N CYS A 33 -3.01 7.32 -12.50
CA CYS A 33 -1.85 7.69 -13.30
C CYS A 33 -0.65 8.12 -12.42
N SER A 34 0.56 7.94 -12.97
CA SER A 34 1.81 8.27 -12.27
C SER A 34 1.90 9.72 -11.78
N ARG A 35 1.22 10.67 -12.46
CA ARG A 35 1.17 12.09 -12.06
C ARG A 35 0.17 12.37 -10.93
N CYS A 36 -0.96 11.69 -10.92
CA CYS A 36 -2.01 11.89 -9.92
C CYS A 36 -1.75 11.09 -8.64
N GLY A 37 -1.06 9.95 -8.75
CA GLY A 37 -0.63 9.13 -7.61
C GLY A 37 -1.79 8.76 -6.69
N PHE A 38 -2.97 8.46 -7.25
CA PHE A 38 -4.20 8.09 -6.53
C PHE A 38 -4.78 9.16 -5.59
N LYS A 39 -4.32 10.42 -5.70
CA LYS A 39 -4.78 11.52 -4.83
C LYS A 39 -5.93 12.34 -5.42
N ARG A 40 -6.13 12.29 -6.74
CA ARG A 40 -7.09 13.16 -7.45
C ARG A 40 -8.27 12.36 -7.97
N TRP A 41 -9.46 12.96 -7.87
CA TRP A 41 -10.72 12.38 -8.34
C TRP A 41 -11.10 12.97 -9.70
N HIS A 42 -11.31 12.11 -10.68
CA HIS A 42 -11.57 12.51 -12.06
C HIS A 42 -12.74 11.72 -12.65
N THR A 43 -13.39 12.29 -13.66
CA THR A 43 -14.44 11.59 -14.43
C THR A 43 -13.80 10.55 -15.34
N ARG A 44 -14.63 9.72 -15.94
CA ARG A 44 -14.20 8.60 -16.78
C ARG A 44 -13.29 9.04 -17.90
N GLU A 45 -13.70 10.10 -18.59
CA GLU A 45 -13.00 10.68 -19.74
C GLU A 45 -11.62 11.19 -19.32
N VAL A 46 -11.57 11.96 -18.23
CA VAL A 46 -10.33 12.55 -17.72
C VAL A 46 -9.35 11.47 -17.22
N VAL A 47 -9.83 10.39 -16.60
CA VAL A 47 -8.97 9.28 -16.18
C VAL A 47 -8.38 8.56 -17.38
N TYR A 48 -9.20 8.27 -18.39
CA TYR A 48 -8.76 7.62 -19.62
C TYR A 48 -7.67 8.44 -20.33
N ASP A 49 -7.91 9.73 -20.56
CA ASP A 49 -6.98 10.65 -21.22
C ASP A 49 -5.67 10.85 -20.45
N GLN A 50 -5.72 10.79 -19.12
CA GLN A 50 -4.51 10.89 -18.32
C GLN A 50 -3.68 9.61 -18.37
N LEU A 51 -4.32 8.44 -18.34
CA LEU A 51 -3.64 7.16 -18.34
C LEU A 51 -3.04 6.81 -19.70
N ILE A 52 -3.69 7.18 -20.81
CA ILE A 52 -3.13 7.03 -22.15
C ILE A 52 -1.83 7.85 -22.33
N CYS A 53 -1.71 8.99 -21.63
CA CYS A 53 -0.56 9.90 -21.76
C CYS A 53 0.57 9.66 -20.75
N THR A 54 0.28 9.11 -19.57
CA THR A 54 1.22 9.13 -18.43
C THR A 54 1.50 7.77 -17.81
N GLN A 55 0.79 6.73 -18.30
CA GLN A 55 0.86 5.34 -17.87
C GLN A 55 0.53 5.12 -16.39
N PHE A 56 0.23 3.86 -16.05
CA PHE A 56 0.12 3.42 -14.67
C PHE A 56 1.50 3.43 -13.98
N PRO A 57 1.54 3.57 -12.64
CA PRO A 57 2.74 3.28 -11.87
C PRO A 57 3.27 1.89 -12.20
N GLN A 58 4.60 1.77 -12.33
CA GLN A 58 5.25 0.50 -12.59
C GLN A 58 4.89 -0.51 -11.49
N GLY A 59 4.46 -1.71 -11.89
CA GLY A 59 4.06 -2.78 -10.96
C GLY A 59 2.63 -2.67 -10.42
N TYR A 60 1.84 -1.68 -10.85
CA TYR A 60 0.42 -1.60 -10.51
C TYR A 60 -0.41 -2.48 -11.46
N THR A 61 -0.37 -3.80 -11.24
CA THR A 61 -1.08 -4.81 -12.04
C THR A 61 -2.38 -5.29 -11.41
N ILE A 62 -2.62 -4.98 -10.13
CA ILE A 62 -3.82 -5.33 -9.38
C ILE A 62 -4.49 -4.02 -8.96
N TRP A 63 -5.74 -3.84 -9.34
CA TRP A 63 -6.53 -2.62 -9.20
C TRP A 63 -7.12 -2.46 -7.79
N THR A 64 -6.30 -2.68 -6.77
CA THR A 64 -6.72 -2.66 -5.35
C THR A 64 -7.37 -1.34 -4.95
N PHE A 65 -6.87 -0.20 -5.45
CA PHE A 65 -7.45 1.12 -5.25
C PHE A 65 -8.84 1.31 -5.88
N HIS A 66 -9.22 0.39 -6.75
CA HIS A 66 -10.41 0.44 -7.58
C HIS A 66 -11.32 -0.77 -7.37
N GLY A 67 -11.07 -1.55 -6.31
CA GLY A 67 -11.96 -2.63 -5.85
C GLY A 67 -11.47 -4.05 -6.16
N GLU A 68 -10.30 -4.23 -6.77
CA GLU A 68 -9.77 -5.56 -7.03
C GLU A 68 -9.21 -6.18 -5.74
N SER A 69 -9.80 -7.30 -5.32
CA SER A 69 -9.41 -7.99 -4.10
C SER A 69 -8.27 -8.98 -4.37
N PHE A 70 -7.33 -9.09 -3.43
CA PHE A 70 -6.22 -10.04 -3.45
C PHE A 70 -6.62 -11.48 -3.08
N ILE A 71 -7.92 -11.77 -2.91
CA ILE A 71 -8.38 -13.16 -2.79
C ILE A 71 -8.24 -13.78 -4.17
N LEU A 72 -7.02 -14.21 -4.47
CA LEU A 72 -6.76 -15.19 -5.51
C LEU A 72 -7.56 -16.43 -5.12
N ASP A 73 -8.55 -16.75 -5.95
CA ASP A 73 -9.19 -18.06 -5.97
C ASP A 73 -8.12 -19.14 -5.81
N ALA A 74 -8.35 -20.06 -4.88
CA ALA A 74 -7.47 -21.14 -4.50
C ALA A 74 -7.37 -22.25 -5.58
N SER A 75 -7.22 -21.85 -6.85
CA SER A 75 -7.17 -22.77 -7.98
C SER A 75 -6.46 -22.11 -9.16
N ASN A 76 -5.12 -22.12 -9.15
CA ASN A 76 -4.31 -22.69 -10.23
C ASN A 76 -2.83 -22.35 -10.06
N THR A 77 -2.07 -23.32 -9.56
CA THR A 77 -0.62 -23.44 -9.74
C THR A 77 -0.32 -23.95 -11.15
N SER A 78 0.63 -23.34 -11.88
CA SER A 78 1.71 -24.07 -12.56
C SER A 78 2.59 -23.16 -13.42
N ASN A 79 3.90 -23.19 -13.13
CA ASN A 79 5.05 -23.04 -14.04
C ASN A 79 5.26 -21.64 -14.69
N VAL A 80 6.46 -21.05 -14.67
CA VAL A 80 7.65 -21.52 -15.38
C VAL A 80 8.96 -20.99 -14.75
N ALA A 81 9.93 -21.90 -14.72
CA ALA A 81 11.37 -21.79 -14.42
C ALA A 81 12.09 -20.62 -15.14
N GLN A 82 12.95 -19.86 -14.45
CA GLN A 82 14.42 -20.01 -14.39
C GLN A 82 15.18 -19.32 -15.54
N ASP A 83 15.99 -18.29 -15.22
CA ASP A 83 17.40 -18.28 -15.65
C ASP A 83 18.29 -17.34 -14.81
N ARG A 84 19.59 -17.67 -14.76
CA ARG A 84 20.65 -17.20 -13.82
C ARG A 84 21.65 -16.22 -14.50
N ILE A 85 22.66 -15.79 -13.70
CA ILE A 85 24.05 -15.34 -14.03
C ILE A 85 24.21 -13.81 -14.20
N THR A 86 25.15 -13.04 -13.61
CA THR A 86 26.32 -13.21 -12.70
C THR A 86 26.81 -11.85 -12.15
N ASP A 87 27.46 -11.89 -10.98
CA ASP A 87 28.67 -11.16 -10.53
C ASP A 87 28.86 -9.65 -10.79
N ILE A 88 28.70 -8.82 -9.74
CA ILE A 88 29.53 -7.61 -9.52
C ILE A 88 29.78 -7.44 -8.00
N GLU A 89 31.06 -7.42 -7.62
CA GLU A 89 31.61 -7.20 -6.28
C GLU A 89 31.53 -5.70 -5.86
N PRO A 90 31.30 -5.34 -4.58
CA PRO A 90 31.16 -3.95 -4.14
C PRO A 90 32.49 -3.32 -3.66
N PRO A 91 32.72 -2.00 -3.85
CA PRO A 91 33.85 -1.30 -3.23
C PRO A 91 33.51 -0.75 -1.82
N PRO A 92 34.54 -0.48 -0.99
CA PRO A 92 34.44 -0.43 0.47
C PRO A 92 33.96 0.90 1.07
N GLU A 93 33.47 0.79 2.31
CA GLU A 93 33.00 1.86 3.19
C GLU A 93 34.13 2.77 3.71
N THR A 94 33.81 4.04 4.01
CA THR A 94 34.41 4.73 5.18
C THR A 94 33.59 5.94 5.66
N ASN A 95 32.99 5.77 6.86
CA ASN A 95 32.81 6.69 7.99
C ASN A 95 32.94 8.22 7.81
N SER A 96 31.97 9.01 8.28
CA SER A 96 31.81 9.40 9.71
C SER A 96 30.82 10.57 9.93
N ALA A 97 30.18 10.50 11.09
CA ALA A 97 29.25 11.37 11.83
C ALA A 97 29.13 12.88 11.51
N SER A 98 27.90 13.39 11.64
CA SER A 98 27.50 14.54 12.49
C SER A 98 25.97 14.70 12.54
N ILE A 99 25.37 14.72 13.73
CA ILE A 99 23.95 15.07 13.98
C ILE A 99 23.86 16.58 14.24
N PRO A 100 22.84 17.27 13.71
CA PRO A 100 22.05 18.14 14.59
C PRO A 100 20.53 17.95 14.47
N ASP A 101 19.88 18.17 15.61
CA ASP A 101 18.44 18.25 15.86
C ASP A 101 17.71 19.25 14.95
N ASP A 102 16.59 18.79 14.35
CA ASP A 102 15.32 19.52 14.18
C ASP A 102 14.38 18.67 13.29
N VAL A 103 13.63 17.74 13.88
CA VAL A 103 12.65 16.93 13.12
C VAL A 103 11.36 17.72 12.92
N SER A 104 11.47 18.75 12.09
CA SER A 104 10.35 19.19 11.27
C SER A 104 9.82 17.98 10.48
N LYS A 105 8.49 17.91 10.33
CA LYS A 105 7.75 16.83 9.66
C LYS A 105 8.10 16.76 8.16
N GLN A 106 9.29 16.26 7.84
CA GLN A 106 9.63 15.82 6.49
C GLN A 106 8.84 14.54 6.26
N CYS A 107 7.84 14.57 5.37
CA CYS A 107 7.26 13.35 4.84
C CYS A 107 8.34 12.68 3.96
N ASN A 108 9.17 11.85 4.60
CA ASN A 108 10.22 11.14 3.89
C ASN A 108 9.61 10.39 2.72
N LYS A 109 10.01 10.77 1.50
CA LYS A 109 9.54 10.13 0.26
C LYS A 109 9.91 8.65 0.25
N TYR A 110 10.95 8.25 0.99
CA TYR A 110 11.47 6.90 1.12
C TYR A 110 11.94 6.62 2.55
N TRP A 111 11.81 5.37 3.00
CA TRP A 111 12.27 4.88 4.29
C TRP A 111 13.36 3.85 4.10
N LYS A 112 14.52 4.03 4.74
CA LYS A 112 15.57 3.00 4.81
C LYS A 112 15.12 1.93 5.79
N VAL A 113 15.01 0.68 5.35
CA VAL A 113 14.50 -0.43 6.14
C VAL A 113 15.23 -1.72 5.79
N ASP A 114 15.21 -2.67 6.69
CA ASP A 114 15.72 -4.00 6.44
C ASP A 114 14.60 -4.88 5.89
N ILE A 115 14.90 -5.65 4.85
CA ILE A 115 13.97 -6.58 4.19
C ILE A 115 14.53 -7.99 4.33
N ILE A 116 13.73 -8.89 4.88
CA ILE A 116 14.06 -10.31 4.97
C ILE A 116 13.37 -11.07 3.83
N ASP A 117 14.09 -11.98 3.20
CA ASP A 117 13.53 -12.93 2.22
C ASP A 117 13.10 -14.26 2.87
N GLU A 118 12.58 -15.18 2.05
CA GLU A 118 12.11 -16.50 2.51
C GLU A 118 13.25 -17.37 3.06
N GLN A 119 14.48 -17.11 2.65
CA GLN A 119 15.68 -17.82 3.10
C GLN A 119 16.21 -17.24 4.41
N GLY A 120 15.60 -16.18 4.93
CA GLY A 120 16.00 -15.50 6.16
C GLY A 120 17.16 -14.51 5.95
N VAL A 121 17.55 -14.24 4.71
CA VAL A 121 18.63 -13.28 4.42
C VAL A 121 18.06 -11.87 4.53
N VAL A 122 18.73 -11.05 5.34
CA VAL A 122 18.36 -9.66 5.57
C VAL A 122 19.20 -8.77 4.68
N ARG A 123 18.54 -7.84 3.97
CA ARG A 123 19.19 -6.82 3.11
C ARG A 123 18.66 -5.44 3.44
N ASP A 124 19.49 -4.43 3.30
CA ASP A 124 19.03 -3.05 3.39
C ASP A 124 18.24 -2.67 2.13
N GLY A 125 17.23 -1.84 2.32
CA GLY A 125 16.34 -1.39 1.25
C GLY A 125 15.83 0.02 1.49
N ARG A 126 15.31 0.64 0.43
CA ARG A 126 14.62 1.93 0.48
C ARG A 126 13.24 1.78 -0.11
N LEU A 127 12.21 1.95 0.72
CA LEU A 127 10.82 1.76 0.31
C LEU A 127 9.98 3.02 0.51
N LYS A 128 9.12 3.32 -0.46
CA LYS A 128 7.95 4.15 -0.22
C LYS A 128 6.84 3.33 0.43
N VAL A 129 5.92 4.00 1.12
CA VAL A 129 4.74 3.35 1.72
C VAL A 129 3.96 2.52 0.70
N LEU A 130 3.77 3.03 -0.52
CA LEU A 130 3.03 2.33 -1.57
C LEU A 130 3.80 1.16 -2.18
N GLU A 131 5.14 1.19 -2.16
CA GLU A 131 5.98 0.12 -2.72
C GLU A 131 5.95 -1.14 -1.85
N VAL A 132 5.54 -1.02 -0.57
CA VAL A 132 5.33 -2.15 0.34
C VAL A 132 4.34 -3.16 -0.24
N TRP A 133 3.31 -2.71 -0.97
CA TRP A 133 2.36 -3.62 -1.64
C TRP A 133 3.03 -4.50 -2.68
N SER A 134 3.95 -3.90 -3.43
CA SER A 134 4.67 -4.51 -4.54
C SER A 134 5.89 -5.32 -4.11
N LEU A 135 6.13 -5.49 -2.80
CA LEU A 135 7.15 -6.41 -2.33
C LEU A 135 6.87 -7.82 -2.87
N PRO A 136 7.88 -8.50 -3.46
CA PRO A 136 7.80 -9.88 -3.87
C PRO A 136 7.21 -10.79 -2.78
N ALA A 137 6.52 -11.85 -3.20
CA ALA A 137 6.08 -12.87 -2.27
C ALA A 137 7.28 -13.39 -1.46
N GLY A 138 7.07 -13.57 -0.16
CA GLY A 138 8.12 -14.02 0.74
C GLY A 138 9.06 -12.94 1.28
N GLN A 139 9.09 -11.76 0.67
CA GLN A 139 9.83 -10.62 1.22
C GLN A 139 9.00 -9.84 2.23
N ARG A 140 9.59 -9.58 3.39
CA ARG A 140 8.94 -8.85 4.50
C ARG A 140 9.86 -7.78 5.05
N VAL A 141 9.30 -6.62 5.40
CA VAL A 141 10.02 -5.57 6.10
C VAL A 141 10.19 -5.95 7.56
N VAL A 142 11.44 -5.94 8.03
CA VAL A 142 11.76 -6.15 9.44
C VAL A 142 11.34 -4.91 10.23
N VAL A 143 10.54 -5.11 11.27
CA VAL A 143 10.09 -4.02 12.15
C VAL A 143 10.64 -4.28 13.54
N PRO A 144 11.66 -3.54 13.99
CA PRO A 144 12.16 -3.63 15.35
C PRO A 144 11.11 -3.11 16.33
N PHE A 145 10.95 -3.80 17.46
CA PHE A 145 10.11 -3.36 18.58
C PHE A 145 10.98 -3.18 19.82
N ASN A 146 10.69 -2.14 20.60
CA ASN A 146 11.33 -1.90 21.89
C ASN A 146 10.74 -2.80 23.01
N ALA A 147 11.25 -2.63 24.23
CA ALA A 147 10.80 -3.37 25.41
C ALA A 147 9.31 -3.13 25.74
N GLU A 148 8.77 -1.97 25.38
CA GLU A 148 7.37 -1.58 25.56
C GLU A 148 6.45 -2.11 24.45
N ALA A 149 6.97 -2.98 23.57
CA ALA A 149 6.27 -3.52 22.42
C ALA A 149 5.69 -2.44 21.48
N GLN A 150 6.47 -1.38 21.27
CA GLN A 150 6.22 -0.37 20.26
C GLN A 150 7.22 -0.53 19.12
N PRO A 151 6.78 -0.44 17.85
CA PRO A 151 7.71 -0.46 16.74
C PRO A 151 8.55 0.81 16.75
N VAL A 152 9.85 0.69 16.46
CA VAL A 152 10.79 1.81 16.46
C VAL A 152 11.51 1.98 15.12
N GLY A 153 12.07 3.17 14.90
CA GLY A 153 12.87 3.49 13.73
C GLY A 153 12.06 3.72 12.44
N ASN A 154 12.77 3.73 11.31
CA ASN A 154 12.18 4.01 10.00
C ASN A 154 11.10 3.00 9.58
N ALA A 155 11.30 1.72 9.90
CA ALA A 155 10.32 0.67 9.63
C ALA A 155 9.00 0.91 10.37
N ALA A 156 9.04 1.46 11.59
CA ALA A 156 7.83 1.82 12.35
C ALA A 156 7.04 2.96 11.70
N CYS A 157 7.75 3.94 11.14
CA CYS A 157 7.13 5.03 10.39
C CYS A 157 6.53 4.54 9.07
N LEU A 158 7.25 3.67 8.34
CA LEU A 158 6.76 3.02 7.13
C LEU A 158 5.50 2.19 7.40
N LEU A 159 5.53 1.35 8.45
CA LEU A 159 4.38 0.59 8.93
C LEU A 159 3.21 1.53 9.28
N SER A 160 3.46 2.60 10.03
CA SER A 160 2.41 3.56 10.39
C SER A 160 1.75 4.22 9.17
N GLY A 161 2.54 4.59 8.16
CA GLY A 161 2.03 5.09 6.89
C GLY A 161 1.20 4.04 6.16
N PHE A 162 1.69 2.81 6.11
CA PHE A 162 1.03 1.69 5.42
C PHE A 162 -0.31 1.34 6.06
N LEU A 163 -0.38 1.29 7.40
CA LEU A 163 -1.62 1.10 8.14
C LEU A 163 -2.61 2.25 7.92
N GLY A 164 -2.13 3.49 7.73
CA GLY A 164 -2.96 4.63 7.34
C GLY A 164 -3.59 4.43 5.97
N ILE A 165 -2.79 3.94 5.02
CA ILE A 165 -3.22 3.61 3.67
C ILE A 165 -4.26 2.48 3.64
N ILE A 166 -4.02 1.38 4.37
CA ILE A 166 -4.94 0.23 4.42
C ILE A 166 -6.36 0.63 4.79
N VAL A 167 -6.50 1.49 5.81
CA VAL A 167 -7.81 1.96 6.29
C VAL A 167 -8.54 2.80 5.23
N THR A 168 -7.82 3.37 4.27
CA THR A 168 -8.36 4.25 3.23
C THR A 168 -8.53 3.62 1.84
N GLU A 169 -7.95 2.44 1.57
CA GLU A 169 -7.79 1.92 0.20
C GLU A 169 -8.40 0.53 -0.07
N VAL A 170 -8.29 -0.44 0.85
CA VAL A 170 -8.39 -1.87 0.45
C VAL A 170 -9.81 -2.44 0.50
N ASN A 171 -10.77 -1.67 0.99
CA ASN A 171 -12.20 -1.89 0.83
C ASN A 171 -12.85 -0.58 1.25
N THR A 172 -14.04 -0.27 0.76
CA THR A 172 -14.98 0.58 1.49
C THR A 172 -15.24 -0.07 2.85
N PHE A 173 -14.33 0.18 3.81
CA PHE A 173 -14.31 -0.38 5.15
C PHE A 173 -15.66 -0.10 5.80
N PRO A 174 -16.18 -1.01 6.63
CA PRO A 174 -17.60 -1.04 6.94
C PRO A 174 -17.99 0.13 7.85
N ILE A 175 -18.28 1.26 7.22
CA ILE A 175 -18.85 2.47 7.82
C ILE A 175 -20.21 2.19 8.48
N SER A 176 -20.84 1.06 8.13
CA SER A 176 -22.05 0.56 8.75
C SER A 176 -21.86 0.14 10.22
N TYR A 177 -20.65 -0.20 10.66
CA TYR A 177 -20.39 -0.45 12.08
C TYR A 177 -20.18 0.86 12.83
N ARG A 178 -20.90 1.01 13.95
CA ARG A 178 -20.81 2.18 14.83
C ARG A 178 -19.51 2.23 15.64
N SER A 179 -18.82 1.10 15.81
CA SER A 179 -17.60 1.02 16.61
C SER A 179 -16.70 -0.15 16.20
N TRP A 180 -15.39 0.00 16.42
CA TRP A 180 -14.36 -0.94 15.98
C TRP A 180 -14.46 -2.32 16.66
N ASP A 181 -14.98 -2.38 17.88
CA ASP A 181 -15.26 -3.61 18.61
C ASP A 181 -16.33 -4.47 17.91
N LYS A 182 -17.28 -3.85 17.19
CA LYS A 182 -18.34 -4.55 16.45
C LYS A 182 -17.89 -5.11 15.11
N VAL A 183 -16.73 -4.70 14.62
CA VAL A 183 -16.14 -5.28 13.41
C VAL A 183 -15.74 -6.74 13.71
N PRO A 184 -16.22 -7.72 12.92
CA PRO A 184 -15.93 -9.14 13.16
C PRO A 184 -14.43 -9.45 13.27
N ASN A 185 -14.07 -10.37 14.15
CA ASN A 185 -12.67 -10.75 14.34
C ASN A 185 -12.08 -11.40 13.08
N SER A 186 -12.84 -12.21 12.35
CA SER A 186 -12.40 -12.77 11.06
C SER A 186 -11.97 -11.70 10.06
N TYR A 187 -12.65 -10.56 10.07
CA TYR A 187 -12.29 -9.40 9.24
C TYR A 187 -10.96 -8.80 9.70
N LYS A 188 -10.78 -8.59 11.01
CA LYS A 188 -9.53 -8.10 11.61
C LYS A 188 -8.35 -9.04 11.33
N GLU A 189 -8.57 -10.36 11.40
CA GLU A 189 -7.58 -11.39 11.07
C GLU A 189 -7.14 -11.30 9.61
N ALA A 190 -8.09 -11.16 8.68
CA ALA A 190 -7.76 -11.05 7.26
C ALA A 190 -6.83 -9.86 6.99
N TYR A 191 -7.11 -8.68 7.56
CA TYR A 191 -6.21 -7.52 7.45
C TYR A 191 -4.84 -7.78 8.06
N PHE A 192 -4.84 -8.36 9.26
CA PHE A 192 -3.58 -8.67 9.92
C PHE A 192 -2.73 -9.62 9.08
N ASN A 193 -3.32 -10.65 8.47
CA ASN A 193 -2.62 -11.60 7.60
C ASN A 193 -2.04 -10.91 6.37
N SER A 194 -2.77 -10.01 5.72
CA SER A 194 -2.24 -9.22 4.59
C SER A 194 -1.09 -8.30 5.01
N ILE A 195 -1.14 -7.72 6.22
CA ILE A 195 -0.05 -6.88 6.75
C ILE A 195 1.17 -7.75 7.12
N LYS A 196 0.93 -8.89 7.78
CA LYS A 196 1.97 -9.86 8.16
C LYS A 196 2.68 -10.46 6.95
N ALA A 197 2.00 -10.57 5.81
CA ALA A 197 2.62 -10.99 4.55
C ALA A 197 3.66 -9.97 4.02
N LYS A 198 3.66 -8.72 4.52
CA LYS A 198 4.56 -7.65 4.08
C LYS A 198 5.51 -7.14 5.17
N PHE A 199 5.22 -7.43 6.44
CA PHE A 199 6.02 -7.03 7.59
C PHE A 199 6.25 -8.22 8.52
N CYS A 200 7.44 -8.31 9.12
CA CYS A 200 7.75 -9.31 10.14
C CYS A 200 7.01 -8.99 11.44
N LEU A 201 5.78 -9.50 11.55
CA LEU A 201 4.87 -9.30 12.68
C LEU A 201 4.41 -10.68 13.16
N ASP A 202 5.36 -11.45 13.68
CA ASP A 202 5.15 -12.87 13.95
C ASP A 202 4.64 -13.13 15.37
N ARG A 203 4.73 -12.15 16.28
CA ARG A 203 4.33 -12.30 17.69
C ARG A 203 2.90 -11.81 17.90
N ASP A 204 2.19 -12.41 18.85
CA ASP A 204 0.83 -11.97 19.22
C ASP A 204 0.77 -10.52 19.70
N ILE A 205 1.85 -10.06 20.33
CA ILE A 205 1.95 -8.67 20.78
C ILE A 205 2.02 -7.67 19.60
N ASP A 206 2.62 -8.07 18.47
CA ASP A 206 2.70 -7.28 17.24
C ASP A 206 1.31 -7.14 16.63
N LYS A 207 0.58 -8.26 16.58
CA LYS A 207 -0.82 -8.30 16.15
C LYS A 207 -1.69 -7.38 16.99
N HIS A 208 -1.57 -7.47 18.31
CA HIS A 208 -2.33 -6.60 19.21
C HIS A 208 -2.05 -5.11 18.95
N PHE A 209 -0.78 -4.75 18.75
CA PHE A 209 -0.40 -3.38 18.36
C PHE A 209 -1.07 -2.96 17.04
N VAL A 210 -0.96 -3.78 16.00
CA VAL A 210 -1.48 -3.47 14.65
C VAL A 210 -3.00 -3.31 14.66
N ILE A 211 -3.73 -4.24 15.28
CA ILE A 211 -5.19 -4.16 15.37
C ILE A 211 -5.64 -2.92 16.16
N LYS A 212 -4.95 -2.59 17.26
CA LYS A 212 -5.21 -1.38 18.04
C LYS A 212 -4.97 -0.11 17.22
N LYS A 213 -3.87 -0.08 16.44
CA LYS A 213 -3.53 1.05 15.56
C LYS A 213 -4.53 1.20 14.42
N LEU A 214 -4.93 0.12 13.77
CA LEU A 214 -5.98 0.11 12.75
C LEU A 214 -7.29 0.67 13.29
N GLY A 215 -7.73 0.24 14.48
CA GLY A 215 -8.95 0.78 15.11
C GLY A 215 -8.87 2.28 15.43
N LYS A 216 -7.69 2.80 15.81
CA LYS A 216 -7.47 4.25 15.97
C LYS A 216 -7.57 4.98 14.63
N ASN A 217 -6.87 4.50 13.61
CA ASN A 217 -6.89 5.08 12.27
C ASN A 217 -8.31 5.07 11.67
N TRP A 218 -9.07 3.98 11.89
CA TRP A 218 -10.45 3.83 11.44
C TRP A 218 -11.39 4.87 12.06
N ARG A 219 -11.33 5.07 13.39
CA ARG A 219 -12.12 6.12 14.06
C ARG A 219 -11.80 7.51 13.49
N ASN A 220 -10.51 7.80 13.30
CA ASN A 220 -10.09 9.08 12.72
C ASN A 220 -10.62 9.25 11.29
N TYR A 221 -10.57 8.19 10.49
CA TYR A 221 -11.11 8.19 9.13
C TYR A 221 -12.63 8.42 9.11
N GLN A 222 -13.39 7.77 10.00
CA GLN A 222 -14.83 8.04 10.15
C GLN A 222 -15.11 9.50 10.51
N HIS A 223 -14.34 10.08 11.45
CA HIS A 223 -14.46 11.50 11.78
C HIS A 223 -14.17 12.40 10.57
N LEU A 224 -13.13 12.10 9.79
CA LEU A 224 -12.83 12.83 8.55
C LEU A 224 -13.98 12.75 7.55
N LEU A 225 -14.61 11.58 7.38
CA LEU A 225 -15.81 11.46 6.54
C LEU A 225 -16.93 12.36 7.09
N THR A 226 -17.35 12.19 8.35
CA THR A 226 -18.46 12.95 8.96
C THR A 226 -18.28 14.47 8.92
N THR A 227 -17.06 14.97 9.05
CA THR A 227 -16.75 16.41 9.06
C THR A 227 -16.52 16.99 7.66
N ASP A 228 -16.07 16.19 6.68
CA ASP A 228 -15.96 16.58 5.27
C ASP A 228 -17.33 16.64 4.57
N TRP A 229 -18.32 15.83 5.00
CA TRP A 229 -19.71 15.93 4.51
C TRP A 229 -20.34 17.31 4.77
N SER A 230 -20.00 17.95 5.90
CA SER A 230 -20.52 19.26 6.30
C SER A 230 -19.89 20.46 5.56
N LYS A 231 -18.88 20.27 4.70
CA LYS A 231 -18.11 21.35 4.06
C LYS A 231 -18.13 21.37 2.53
N ARG A 232 -18.89 20.49 1.85
CA ARG A 232 -18.98 20.52 0.38
C ARG A 232 -20.17 21.37 -0.07
N PRO A 233 -19.98 22.39 -0.95
CA PRO A 233 -21.09 23.19 -1.46
C PRO A 233 -22.09 22.29 -2.21
N ARG A 234 -23.38 22.58 -2.02
CA ARG A 234 -24.49 21.93 -2.75
C ARG A 234 -24.38 22.24 -4.24
#